data_AF-A0A4R7T453-F1
#
_entry.id   AF-A0A4R7T453-F1
#
_cell.length_a   1.000
_cell.length_b   1.000
_cell.length_c   1.000
_cell.angle_alpha   90.00
_cell.angle_beta   90.00
_cell.angle_gamma   90.00
#
_symmetry.space_group_name_H-M   'P 1'
#
loop_
_entity.id
_entity.type
_entity.pdbx_description
1 polymer ?
#
loop_
_entity_poly.entity_id
_entity_poly.type
_entity_poly.pdbx_seq_one_letter_code
_entity_poly.pdbx_strand_id
1 'polypeptide(L)'
;MNDREFDQLIARANPIGDEAVRHLPTADAESELLEDILTTTALAPALRPNRRRVPLIAAAAAAVAIAVAVTGALFPHGNPAAPSSAFAAEAIAVAEANQRLLIDDPNWKITTVDDFSPESGMTRFTNGKLEVEIDWRPAAEYQGYYQDRAVVPHQPITVLGRQGTLFTDGKTDFDTMLPVKGSNFVEIRADLGSDRAYREVLAKLHQVDVNTWLSALPASVVQPAQTRAAVDEMLSDMALPAGFDKAPLYKNNAMDRYLLGARVSSAVGCAWVHQWIDAHKTGDQARMKEAVVAMQGSRSWKVFQEMSAQGAFPEVFQQLGDMIARNQDPTKDMQGLGC
;
A
#
# COMPACT_ATOMS: atom_id res chain seq x y z
N MET A 1 -23.52 -11.29 27.04
CA MET A 1 -22.19 -11.77 27.46
C MET A 1 -21.46 -10.56 28.02
N ASN A 2 -21.01 -10.61 29.27
CA ASN A 2 -20.25 -9.52 29.87
C ASN A 2 -18.74 -9.72 29.63
N ASP A 3 -17.94 -8.66 29.83
CA ASP A 3 -16.49 -8.68 29.56
C ASP A 3 -15.78 -9.84 30.28
N ARG A 4 -16.24 -10.18 31.49
CA ARG A 4 -15.70 -11.29 32.27
C ARG A 4 -15.98 -12.67 31.66
N GLU A 5 -17.12 -12.83 30.99
CA GLU A 5 -17.46 -14.05 30.26
C GLU A 5 -16.67 -14.16 28.95
N PHE A 6 -16.40 -13.03 28.29
CA PHE A 6 -15.57 -12.97 27.08
C PHE A 6 -14.11 -13.29 27.38
N ASP A 7 -13.54 -12.69 28.43
CA ASP A 7 -12.18 -12.97 28.88
C ASP A 7 -12.00 -14.45 29.25
N GLN A 8 -13.01 -15.06 29.86
CA GLN A 8 -13.00 -16.49 30.17
C GLN A 8 -13.07 -17.38 28.93
N LEU A 9 -13.72 -16.95 27.86
CA LEU A 9 -13.75 -17.69 26.60
C LEU A 9 -12.41 -17.59 25.86
N ILE A 10 -11.79 -16.40 25.84
CA ILE A 10 -10.45 -16.21 25.28
C ILE A 10 -9.42 -17.04 26.04
N ALA A 11 -9.43 -16.99 27.37
CA ALA A 11 -8.50 -17.75 28.20
C ALA A 11 -8.62 -19.27 28.01
N ARG A 12 -9.84 -19.78 27.71
CA ARG A 12 -10.05 -21.21 27.41
C ARG A 12 -9.67 -21.59 25.98
N ALA A 13 -9.72 -20.64 25.05
CA ALA A 13 -9.35 -20.85 23.65
C ALA A 13 -7.84 -20.79 23.42
N ASN A 14 -7.06 -20.26 24.38
CA ASN A 14 -5.60 -20.22 24.29
C ASN A 14 -5.00 -21.58 24.68
N PRO A 15 -4.42 -22.36 23.75
CA PRO A 15 -3.80 -23.65 24.05
C PRO A 15 -2.51 -23.53 24.87
N ILE A 16 -1.94 -22.33 24.96
CA ILE A 16 -0.73 -22.01 25.71
C ILE A 16 -1.07 -20.96 26.76
N GLY A 17 -1.60 -21.39 27.90
CA GLY A 17 -2.00 -20.49 28.97
C GLY A 17 -0.85 -19.63 29.50
N ASP A 18 -1.16 -18.48 30.09
CA ASP A 18 -0.19 -17.45 30.53
C ASP A 18 0.93 -18.01 31.41
N GLU A 19 0.65 -19.05 32.19
CA GLU A 19 1.64 -19.71 33.03
C GLU A 19 2.68 -20.49 32.21
N ALA A 20 2.28 -21.13 31.10
CA ALA A 20 3.21 -21.80 30.19
C ALA A 20 4.15 -20.80 29.51
N VAL A 21 3.65 -19.59 29.20
CA VAL A 21 4.47 -18.50 28.64
C VAL A 21 5.51 -17.99 29.64
N ARG A 22 5.16 -17.90 30.93
CA ARG A 22 6.10 -17.45 31.99
C ARG A 22 7.25 -18.43 32.25
N HIS A 23 7.07 -19.70 31.92
CA HIS A 23 8.09 -20.74 32.07
C HIS A 23 8.88 -21.00 30.79
N LEU A 24 8.68 -20.21 29.72
CA LEU A 24 9.55 -20.27 28.56
C LEU A 24 10.97 -19.79 28.94
N PRO A 25 12.01 -20.59 28.69
CA PRO A 25 13.39 -20.20 28.99
C PRO A 25 13.87 -19.19 27.95
N THR A 26 13.49 -17.92 28.12
CA THR A 26 13.81 -16.85 27.17
C THR A 26 15.24 -16.34 27.28
N ALA A 27 15.87 -16.48 28.46
CA ALA A 27 17.21 -15.96 28.72
C ALA A 27 18.31 -16.67 27.90
N ASP A 28 18.20 -17.99 27.70
CA ASP A 28 19.19 -18.76 26.95
C ASP A 28 18.93 -18.68 25.43
N ALA A 29 17.65 -18.61 25.03
CA ALA A 29 17.24 -18.55 23.62
C ALA A 29 17.66 -17.24 22.94
N GLU A 30 17.69 -16.11 23.66
CA GLU A 30 18.12 -14.83 23.09
C GLU A 30 19.63 -14.80 22.80
N SER A 31 20.43 -15.49 23.63
CA SER A 31 21.88 -15.60 23.42
C SER A 31 22.24 -16.55 22.28
N GLU A 32 21.55 -17.70 22.16
CA GLU A 32 21.71 -18.62 21.01
C GLU A 32 21.34 -17.95 19.67
N LEU A 33 20.23 -17.19 19.64
CA LEU A 33 19.81 -16.46 18.43
C LEU A 33 20.81 -15.37 18.02
N LEU A 34 21.38 -14.64 18.99
CA LEU A 34 22.40 -13.63 18.71
C LEU A 34 23.73 -14.26 18.27
N GLU A 35 24.09 -15.41 18.81
CA GLU A 35 25.31 -16.13 18.40
C GLU A 35 25.16 -16.70 16.98
N ASP A 36 24.01 -17.24 16.61
CA ASP A 36 23.75 -17.80 15.27
C ASP A 36 23.72 -16.71 14.18
N ILE A 37 23.20 -15.52 14.49
CA ILE A 37 23.22 -14.36 13.60
C ILE A 37 24.66 -13.83 13.39
N LEU A 38 25.49 -13.84 14.43
CA LEU A 38 26.87 -13.34 14.36
C LEU A 38 27.86 -14.35 13.77
N THR A 39 27.59 -15.66 13.87
CA THR A 39 28.49 -16.71 13.37
C THR A 39 28.14 -17.23 11.97
N THR A 40 27.02 -16.80 11.38
CA THR A 40 26.69 -17.07 9.97
C THR A 40 27.66 -16.33 9.05
N THR A 41 28.82 -16.95 8.84
CA THR A 41 29.83 -16.52 7.87
C THR A 41 29.38 -17.00 6.50
N ALA A 42 28.97 -16.07 5.62
CA ALA A 42 28.62 -16.39 4.25
C ALA A 42 29.79 -17.09 3.55
N LEU A 43 29.63 -18.38 3.23
CA LEU A 43 30.60 -19.13 2.44
C LEU A 43 30.63 -18.58 1.02
N ALA A 44 31.72 -17.89 0.68
CA ALA A 44 32.01 -17.47 -0.69
C ALA A 44 32.05 -18.70 -1.62
N PRO A 45 31.35 -18.68 -2.77
CA PRO A 45 31.40 -19.81 -3.68
C PRO A 45 32.77 -19.92 -4.36
N ALA A 46 33.41 -21.07 -4.20
CA ALA A 46 34.65 -21.42 -4.90
C ALA A 46 34.38 -21.64 -6.40
N LEU A 47 34.82 -20.69 -7.23
CA LEU A 47 34.81 -20.82 -8.69
C LEU A 47 35.80 -21.90 -9.15
N ARG A 48 35.29 -23.01 -9.71
CA ARG A 48 36.10 -24.02 -10.41
C ARG A 48 36.43 -23.54 -11.83
N PRO A 49 37.69 -23.66 -12.31
CA PRO A 49 38.05 -23.29 -13.66
C PRO A 49 37.74 -24.44 -14.63
N ASN A 50 36.79 -24.24 -15.55
CA ASN A 50 36.54 -25.19 -16.63
C ASN A 50 37.31 -24.78 -17.89
N ARG A 51 38.18 -25.68 -18.35
CA ARG A 51 39.04 -25.55 -19.54
C ARG A 51 38.41 -26.27 -20.73
N ARG A 52 38.52 -25.65 -21.91
CA ARG A 52 38.46 -26.21 -23.29
C ARG A 52 37.05 -26.52 -23.83
N ARG A 53 36.70 -26.32 -25.12
CA ARG A 53 37.42 -26.01 -26.37
C ARG A 53 36.40 -25.42 -27.37
N VAL A 54 36.82 -24.45 -28.17
CA VAL A 54 36.07 -23.90 -29.31
C VAL A 54 36.26 -24.79 -30.54
N PRO A 55 35.25 -24.93 -31.40
CA PRO A 55 35.48 -24.82 -32.83
C PRO A 55 34.58 -23.76 -33.49
N LEU A 56 35.24 -22.93 -34.31
CA LEU A 56 34.69 -21.98 -35.27
C LEU A 56 34.08 -22.73 -36.45
N ILE A 57 32.80 -22.49 -36.77
CA ILE A 57 32.27 -22.51 -38.14
C ILE A 57 31.24 -21.37 -38.29
N ALA A 58 31.36 -20.67 -39.41
CA ALA A 58 30.71 -19.41 -39.73
C ALA A 58 29.29 -19.56 -40.34
N ALA A 59 28.47 -18.55 -40.01
CA ALA A 59 27.50 -17.81 -40.81
C ALA A 59 26.42 -18.54 -41.66
N ALA A 60 25.16 -18.29 -41.31
CA ALA A 60 24.16 -17.74 -42.23
C ALA A 60 23.13 -16.91 -41.46
N ALA A 61 22.84 -15.71 -41.97
CA ALA A 61 22.00 -14.70 -41.37
C ALA A 61 20.49 -14.97 -41.56
N ALA A 62 19.70 -14.63 -40.55
CA ALA A 62 18.31 -14.19 -40.73
C ALA A 62 18.01 -13.15 -39.65
N ALA A 63 17.79 -11.91 -40.12
CA ALA A 63 17.46 -10.77 -39.30
C ALA A 63 16.03 -10.88 -38.77
N VAL A 64 15.87 -10.82 -37.45
CA VAL A 64 14.67 -10.28 -36.81
C VAL A 64 15.16 -9.37 -35.69
N ALA A 65 15.21 -8.07 -35.99
CA ALA A 65 15.41 -7.04 -34.99
C ALA A 65 14.09 -6.90 -34.21
N ILE A 66 14.03 -7.47 -33.01
CA ILE A 66 13.10 -6.98 -31.98
C ILE A 66 13.92 -6.07 -31.09
N ALA A 67 13.86 -4.78 -31.41
CA ALA A 67 14.22 -3.72 -30.48
C ALA A 67 13.12 -3.64 -29.42
N VAL A 68 13.27 -4.34 -28.28
CA VAL A 68 12.66 -3.88 -27.03
C VAL A 68 13.66 -2.91 -26.44
N ALA A 69 13.37 -1.63 -26.65
CA ALA A 69 14.22 -0.53 -26.25
C ALA A 69 14.26 -0.41 -24.72
N VAL A 70 15.49 -0.37 -24.21
CA VAL A 70 15.84 0.24 -22.94
C VAL A 70 15.62 1.76 -23.10
N THR A 71 14.44 2.26 -22.72
CA THR A 71 14.08 3.69 -22.82
C THR A 71 14.07 4.41 -21.47
N GLY A 72 14.88 3.97 -20.50
CA GLY A 72 14.93 4.60 -19.18
C GLY A 72 16.04 5.65 -18.97
N ALA A 73 17.08 5.69 -19.82
CA ALA A 73 18.32 6.39 -19.43
C ALA A 73 18.90 7.40 -20.42
N LEU A 74 18.35 7.60 -21.62
CA LEU A 74 19.06 8.37 -22.67
C LEU A 74 18.23 9.31 -23.56
N PHE A 75 16.99 9.69 -23.19
CA PHE A 75 16.25 10.69 -23.98
C PHE A 75 16.20 12.06 -23.30
N PRO A 76 16.76 13.11 -23.92
CA PRO A 76 16.48 14.49 -23.55
C PRO A 76 14.98 14.77 -23.72
N HIS A 77 14.45 15.65 -22.88
CA HIS A 77 13.06 16.09 -22.92
C HIS A 77 12.67 16.60 -24.33
N GLY A 78 11.56 16.08 -24.87
CA GLY A 78 10.84 16.67 -26.00
C GLY A 78 11.05 15.99 -27.35
N ASN A 79 10.27 14.94 -27.64
CA ASN A 79 10.00 14.53 -29.02
C ASN A 79 8.77 15.30 -29.53
N PRO A 80 8.92 16.26 -30.47
CA PRO A 80 7.81 17.09 -30.95
C PRO A 80 6.77 16.35 -31.79
N ALA A 81 6.98 15.07 -32.08
CA ALA A 81 6.03 14.21 -32.81
C ALA A 81 5.15 13.33 -31.91
N ALA A 82 5.39 13.29 -30.60
CA ALA A 82 4.49 12.60 -29.69
C ALA A 82 3.23 13.45 -29.47
N PRO A 83 2.02 12.88 -29.55
CA PRO A 83 0.80 13.57 -29.14
C PRO A 83 1.01 14.14 -27.72
N SER A 84 0.63 15.40 -27.49
CA SER A 84 0.65 15.97 -26.15
C SER A 84 -0.26 15.12 -25.26
N SER A 85 0.33 14.39 -24.31
CA SER A 85 -0.45 13.64 -23.34
C SER A 85 -1.32 14.60 -22.52
N ALA A 86 -2.56 14.22 -22.24
CA ALA A 86 -3.43 14.94 -21.32
C ALA A 86 -3.00 14.75 -19.85
N PHE A 87 -2.07 13.83 -19.60
CA PHE A 87 -1.63 13.43 -18.27
C PHE A 87 -0.24 13.98 -17.93
N ALA A 88 0.01 14.17 -16.63
CA ALA A 88 1.32 14.56 -16.13
C ALA A 88 2.38 13.50 -16.46
N ALA A 89 3.63 13.93 -16.70
CA ALA A 89 4.72 13.04 -17.09
C ALA A 89 5.00 11.96 -16.03
N GLU A 90 4.85 12.32 -14.76
CA GLU A 90 5.00 11.41 -13.62
C GLU A 90 3.94 10.30 -13.65
N ALA A 91 2.68 10.63 -13.97
CA ALA A 91 1.62 9.65 -14.05
C ALA A 91 1.81 8.68 -15.22
N ILE A 92 2.32 9.18 -16.34
CA ILE A 92 2.73 8.37 -17.50
C ILE A 92 3.85 7.41 -17.10
N ALA A 93 4.89 7.90 -16.42
CA ALA A 93 6.03 7.06 -16.02
C ALA A 93 5.61 5.91 -15.09
N VAL A 94 4.72 6.17 -14.13
CA VAL A 94 4.14 5.12 -13.27
C VAL A 94 3.33 4.13 -14.10
N ALA A 95 2.46 4.62 -14.99
CA ALA A 95 1.65 3.74 -15.83
C ALA A 95 2.53 2.88 -16.75
N GLU A 96 3.61 3.41 -17.32
CA GLU A 96 4.55 2.68 -18.18
C GLU A 96 5.29 1.57 -17.44
N ALA A 97 5.70 1.82 -16.19
CA ALA A 97 6.43 0.87 -15.34
C ALA A 97 5.58 -0.35 -14.94
N ASN A 98 4.25 -0.22 -14.94
CA ASN A 98 3.35 -1.19 -14.32
C ASN A 98 2.49 -1.99 -15.29
N GLN A 99 1.98 -3.12 -14.81
CA GLN A 99 0.99 -3.91 -15.52
C GLN A 99 -0.37 -3.19 -15.42
N ARG A 100 -0.68 -2.34 -16.40
CA ARG A 100 -1.93 -1.57 -16.51
C ARG A 100 -3.11 -2.49 -16.77
N LEU A 101 -3.69 -3.05 -15.72
CA LEU A 101 -4.80 -3.99 -15.82
C LEU A 101 -6.14 -3.28 -15.70
N LEU A 102 -7.12 -3.72 -16.49
CA LEU A 102 -8.54 -3.36 -16.35
C LEU A 102 -9.39 -4.64 -16.41
N ILE A 103 -10.59 -4.57 -15.83
CA ILE A 103 -11.62 -5.61 -15.94
C ILE A 103 -12.51 -5.29 -17.15
N ASP A 104 -12.59 -6.19 -18.13
CA ASP A 104 -13.47 -6.08 -19.31
C ASP A 104 -14.93 -6.37 -18.95
N ASP A 105 -15.50 -5.49 -18.14
CA ASP A 105 -16.92 -5.51 -17.75
C ASP A 105 -17.34 -4.08 -17.37
N PRO A 106 -18.32 -3.48 -18.07
CA PRO A 106 -18.69 -2.08 -17.85
C PRO A 106 -19.29 -1.81 -16.46
N ASN A 107 -19.68 -2.85 -15.72
CA ASN A 107 -20.13 -2.69 -14.35
C ASN A 107 -18.98 -2.47 -13.37
N TRP A 108 -17.76 -2.89 -13.72
CA TRP A 108 -16.58 -2.70 -12.87
C TRP A 108 -15.89 -1.38 -13.21
N LYS A 109 -15.56 -0.61 -12.18
CA LYS A 109 -14.89 0.69 -12.31
C LYS A 109 -13.82 0.84 -11.27
N ILE A 110 -12.73 1.54 -11.61
CA ILE A 110 -11.74 1.96 -10.63
C ILE A 110 -12.39 2.99 -9.71
N THR A 111 -12.30 2.76 -8.40
CA THR A 111 -12.77 3.72 -7.38
C THR A 111 -11.64 4.23 -6.50
N THR A 112 -10.53 3.50 -6.40
CA THR A 112 -9.39 3.92 -5.60
C THR A 112 -8.10 3.62 -6.34
N VAL A 113 -7.17 4.56 -6.25
CA VAL A 113 -5.75 4.34 -6.55
C VAL A 113 -4.95 4.86 -5.37
N ASP A 114 -4.02 4.04 -4.91
CA ASP A 114 -3.13 4.34 -3.79
C ASP A 114 -1.68 3.98 -4.09
N ASP A 115 -0.76 4.57 -3.33
CA ASP A 115 0.68 4.36 -3.39
C ASP A 115 1.24 4.43 -4.81
N PHE A 116 0.63 5.23 -5.68
CA PHE A 116 0.83 5.21 -7.13
C PHE A 116 2.27 5.55 -7.55
N SER A 117 3.15 4.55 -7.60
CA SER A 117 4.57 4.72 -7.90
C SER A 117 5.07 3.67 -8.89
N PRO A 118 6.24 3.86 -9.52
CA PRO A 118 6.79 2.84 -10.39
C PRO A 118 7.07 1.50 -9.68
N GLU A 119 7.35 1.52 -8.37
CA GLU A 119 7.74 0.34 -7.59
C GLU A 119 6.55 -0.37 -6.93
N SER A 120 5.56 0.37 -6.45
CA SER A 120 4.41 -0.16 -5.74
C SER A 120 3.15 0.66 -5.99
N GLY A 121 2.01 0.07 -5.67
CA GLY A 121 0.72 0.76 -5.64
C GLY A 121 -0.44 -0.20 -5.77
N MET A 122 -1.64 0.35 -5.63
CA MET A 122 -2.87 -0.43 -5.57
C MET A 122 -3.97 0.24 -6.40
N THR A 123 -4.78 -0.59 -7.05
CA THR A 123 -6.04 -0.17 -7.66
C THR A 123 -7.20 -0.99 -7.13
N ARG A 124 -8.26 -0.31 -6.69
CA ARG A 124 -9.51 -0.95 -6.30
C ARG A 124 -10.56 -0.78 -7.38
N PHE A 125 -11.17 -1.89 -7.76
CA PHE A 125 -12.33 -1.93 -8.64
C PHE A 125 -13.58 -2.28 -7.84
N THR A 126 -14.72 -1.70 -8.19
CA THR A 126 -16.01 -2.10 -7.66
C THR A 126 -17.06 -2.20 -8.75
N ASN A 127 -18.05 -3.07 -8.55
CA ASN A 127 -19.31 -3.06 -9.29
C ASN A 127 -20.50 -2.50 -8.49
N GLY A 128 -20.21 -1.83 -7.37
CA GLY A 128 -21.19 -1.30 -6.43
C GLY A 128 -21.65 -2.30 -5.36
N LYS A 129 -21.25 -3.56 -5.44
CA LYS A 129 -21.54 -4.60 -4.44
C LYS A 129 -20.31 -5.39 -4.03
N LEU A 130 -19.45 -5.68 -4.99
CA LEU A 130 -18.24 -6.48 -4.84
C LEU A 130 -17.03 -5.64 -5.20
N GLU A 131 -15.91 -5.99 -4.60
CA GLU A 131 -14.65 -5.28 -4.76
C GLU A 131 -13.53 -6.23 -5.15
N VAL A 132 -12.59 -5.72 -5.94
CA VAL A 132 -11.35 -6.41 -6.33
C VAL A 132 -10.22 -5.42 -6.16
N GLU A 133 -9.19 -5.83 -5.44
CA GLU A 133 -7.95 -5.09 -5.30
C GLU A 133 -6.89 -5.71 -6.20
N ILE A 134 -6.16 -4.86 -6.92
CA ILE A 134 -4.99 -5.25 -7.71
C ILE A 134 -3.82 -4.40 -7.24
N ASP A 135 -2.87 -5.05 -6.60
CA ASP A 135 -1.61 -4.45 -6.18
C ASP A 135 -0.52 -4.76 -7.21
N TRP A 136 0.38 -3.80 -7.41
CA TRP A 136 1.73 -4.09 -7.87
C TRP A 136 2.69 -3.81 -6.73
N ARG A 137 3.65 -4.72 -6.56
CA ARG A 137 4.61 -4.68 -5.45
C ARG A 137 6.03 -4.93 -5.96
N PRO A 138 7.06 -4.46 -5.25
CA PRO A 138 8.45 -4.68 -5.64
C PRO A 138 8.79 -6.17 -5.79
N ALA A 139 9.49 -6.54 -6.86
CA ALA A 139 9.89 -7.92 -7.14
C ALA A 139 10.69 -8.56 -6.00
N ALA A 140 11.47 -7.77 -5.27
CA ALA A 140 12.27 -8.23 -4.14
C ALA A 140 11.41 -8.78 -2.99
N GLU A 141 10.16 -8.35 -2.88
CA GLU A 141 9.24 -8.76 -1.82
C GLU A 141 8.46 -10.04 -2.17
N TYR A 142 8.50 -10.48 -3.44
CA TYR A 142 7.69 -11.59 -3.94
C TYR A 142 7.79 -12.85 -3.08
N GLN A 143 9.00 -13.24 -2.70
CA GLN A 143 9.20 -14.48 -1.93
C GLN A 143 8.64 -14.37 -0.51
N GLY A 144 8.75 -13.20 0.12
CA GLY A 144 8.20 -12.95 1.45
C GLY A 144 6.67 -12.99 1.43
N TYR A 145 6.04 -12.31 0.48
CA TYR A 145 4.60 -12.36 0.28
C TYR A 145 4.12 -13.78 -0.03
N TYR A 146 4.83 -14.52 -0.90
CA TYR A 146 4.46 -15.90 -1.20
C TYR A 146 4.47 -16.77 0.05
N GLN A 147 5.51 -16.65 0.90
CA GLN A 147 5.62 -17.42 2.14
C GLN A 147 4.53 -17.08 3.14
N ASP A 148 4.22 -15.78 3.29
CA ASP A 148 3.12 -15.29 4.12
C ASP A 148 1.77 -15.93 3.69
N ARG A 149 1.49 -15.98 2.39
CA ARG A 149 0.25 -16.56 1.86
C ARG A 149 0.22 -18.07 1.79
N ALA A 150 1.37 -18.72 1.66
CA ALA A 150 1.46 -20.17 1.54
C ALA A 150 1.02 -20.95 2.80
N VAL A 151 0.70 -20.24 3.89
CA VAL A 151 0.12 -20.83 5.11
C VAL A 151 -1.34 -21.30 4.92
N VAL A 152 -2.04 -20.81 3.89
CA VAL A 152 -3.39 -21.27 3.51
C VAL A 152 -3.35 -22.21 2.30
N PRO A 153 -4.44 -22.98 2.02
CA PRO A 153 -4.52 -23.80 0.81
C PRO A 153 -4.26 -22.97 -0.44
N HIS A 154 -3.42 -23.49 -1.32
CA HIS A 154 -3.07 -22.83 -2.56
C HIS A 154 -2.91 -23.81 -3.71
N GLN A 155 -3.14 -23.32 -4.92
CA GLN A 155 -3.12 -24.11 -6.14
C GLN A 155 -2.68 -23.27 -7.35
N PRO A 156 -2.13 -23.89 -8.41
CA PRO A 156 -1.83 -23.17 -9.64
C PRO A 156 -3.09 -22.59 -10.30
N ILE A 157 -2.98 -21.39 -10.84
CA ILE A 157 -4.01 -20.74 -11.67
C ILE A 157 -3.37 -20.09 -12.91
N THR A 158 -4.13 -19.93 -13.99
CA THR A 158 -3.69 -19.17 -15.17
C THR A 158 -4.47 -17.88 -15.27
N VAL A 159 -3.78 -16.75 -15.29
CA VAL A 159 -4.35 -15.39 -15.42
C VAL A 159 -3.50 -14.61 -16.41
N LEU A 160 -4.13 -13.89 -17.35
CA LEU A 160 -3.42 -13.16 -18.42
C LEU A 160 -2.43 -14.04 -19.22
N GLY A 161 -2.74 -15.33 -19.38
CA GLY A 161 -1.87 -16.31 -20.05
C GLY A 161 -0.62 -16.71 -19.26
N ARG A 162 -0.54 -16.35 -17.97
CA ARG A 162 0.61 -16.63 -17.09
C ARG A 162 0.20 -17.57 -15.97
N GLN A 163 1.06 -18.52 -15.64
CA GLN A 163 0.90 -19.38 -14.47
C GLN A 163 1.18 -18.55 -13.21
N GLY A 164 0.20 -18.44 -12.32
CA GLY A 164 0.32 -17.87 -10.98
C GLY A 164 -0.14 -18.87 -9.92
N THR A 165 -0.27 -18.38 -8.69
CA THR A 165 -0.73 -19.15 -7.53
C THR A 165 -1.96 -18.49 -6.95
N LEU A 166 -3.04 -19.26 -6.83
CA LEU A 166 -4.25 -18.89 -6.13
C LEU A 166 -4.15 -19.41 -4.69
N PHE A 167 -4.30 -18.53 -3.73
CA PHE A 167 -4.45 -18.77 -2.31
C PHE A 167 -5.93 -18.62 -1.92
N THR A 168 -6.41 -19.44 -1.00
CA THR A 168 -7.81 -19.43 -0.55
C THR A 168 -7.84 -19.32 0.96
N ASP A 169 -8.22 -18.14 1.46
CA ASP A 169 -8.43 -17.89 2.87
C ASP A 169 -9.92 -18.01 3.21
N GLY A 170 -10.28 -19.03 3.99
CA GLY A 170 -11.68 -19.35 4.24
C GLY A 170 -12.45 -19.81 2.97
N LYS A 171 -13.71 -19.39 2.84
CA LYS A 171 -14.61 -19.86 1.77
C LYS A 171 -14.75 -18.89 0.59
N THR A 172 -14.46 -17.62 0.83
CA THR A 172 -14.87 -16.54 -0.06
C THR A 172 -13.76 -15.54 -0.33
N ASP A 173 -12.67 -15.54 0.44
CA ASP A 173 -11.51 -14.67 0.25
C ASP A 173 -10.44 -15.39 -0.58
N PHE A 174 -10.06 -14.75 -1.68
CA PHE A 174 -9.16 -15.30 -2.68
C PHE A 174 -8.09 -14.29 -3.01
N ASP A 175 -6.86 -14.79 -3.10
CA ASP A 175 -5.71 -14.02 -3.52
C ASP A 175 -4.96 -14.74 -4.64
N THR A 176 -4.63 -14.04 -5.71
CA THR A 176 -3.78 -14.56 -6.78
C THR A 176 -2.50 -13.75 -6.89
N MET A 177 -1.37 -14.41 -6.71
CA MET A 177 -0.07 -13.86 -7.01
C MET A 177 0.40 -14.29 -8.40
N LEU A 178 0.70 -13.32 -9.27
CA LEU A 178 1.39 -13.56 -10.53
C LEU A 178 2.90 -13.51 -10.33
N PRO A 179 3.70 -14.28 -11.10
CA PRO A 179 5.15 -14.20 -11.00
C PRO A 179 5.66 -12.78 -11.27
N VAL A 180 6.88 -12.51 -10.79
CA VAL A 180 7.60 -11.27 -11.09
C VAL A 180 7.65 -11.02 -12.62
N LYS A 181 7.40 -9.78 -13.02
CA LYS A 181 7.56 -9.28 -14.40
C LYS A 181 8.19 -7.89 -14.35
N GLY A 182 9.44 -7.78 -14.78
CA GLY A 182 10.20 -6.53 -14.64
C GLY A 182 10.59 -6.29 -13.20
N SER A 183 10.37 -5.07 -12.70
CA SER A 183 10.68 -4.68 -11.31
C SER A 183 9.63 -5.08 -10.30
N ASN A 184 8.44 -5.53 -10.73
CA ASN A 184 7.28 -5.73 -9.85
C ASN A 184 6.64 -7.12 -10.05
N PHE A 185 5.83 -7.54 -9.08
CA PHE A 185 4.84 -8.60 -9.25
C PHE A 185 3.43 -8.04 -9.03
N VAL A 186 2.41 -8.82 -9.40
CA VAL A 186 1.00 -8.44 -9.23
C VAL A 186 0.34 -9.40 -8.27
N GLU A 187 -0.44 -8.84 -7.36
CA GLU A 187 -1.31 -9.54 -6.43
C GLU A 187 -2.75 -9.09 -6.69
N ILE A 188 -3.70 -10.02 -6.66
CA ILE A 188 -5.12 -9.74 -6.94
C ILE A 188 -5.96 -10.35 -5.83
N ARG A 189 -6.63 -9.51 -5.03
CA ARG A 189 -7.38 -9.94 -3.85
C ARG A 189 -8.85 -9.59 -3.98
N ALA A 190 -9.74 -10.51 -3.63
CA ALA A 190 -11.17 -10.21 -3.61
C ALA A 190 -11.98 -11.23 -2.80
N ASP A 191 -12.99 -10.75 -2.08
CA ASP A 191 -14.11 -11.57 -1.63
C ASP A 191 -15.29 -11.44 -2.60
N LEU A 192 -15.49 -12.47 -3.42
CA LEU A 192 -16.54 -12.54 -4.44
C LEU A 192 -17.58 -13.64 -4.14
N GLY A 193 -17.62 -14.14 -2.91
CA GLY A 193 -18.56 -15.16 -2.45
C GLY A 193 -18.31 -16.59 -2.93
N SER A 194 -17.46 -16.82 -3.96
CA SER A 194 -17.05 -18.16 -4.39
C SER A 194 -15.82 -18.14 -5.31
N ASP A 195 -15.07 -19.26 -5.35
CA ASP A 195 -13.92 -19.45 -6.26
C ASP A 195 -14.31 -19.29 -7.73
N ARG A 196 -15.53 -19.73 -8.09
CA ARG A 196 -16.07 -19.57 -9.43
C ARG A 196 -16.23 -18.10 -9.80
N ALA A 197 -16.88 -17.30 -8.94
CA ALA A 197 -17.09 -15.87 -9.20
C ALA A 197 -15.75 -15.12 -9.29
N TYR A 198 -14.79 -15.50 -8.44
CA TYR A 198 -13.43 -14.96 -8.48
C TYR A 198 -12.74 -15.24 -9.83
N ARG A 199 -12.74 -16.50 -10.29
CA ARG A 199 -12.17 -16.87 -11.59
C ARG A 199 -12.88 -16.21 -12.77
N GLU A 200 -14.20 -16.03 -12.69
CA GLU A 200 -14.97 -15.32 -13.73
C GLU A 200 -14.54 -13.86 -13.86
N VAL A 201 -14.17 -13.19 -12.77
CA VAL A 201 -13.61 -11.83 -12.81
C VAL A 201 -12.18 -11.84 -13.34
N LEU A 202 -11.32 -12.76 -12.88
CA LEU A 202 -9.94 -12.86 -13.37
C LEU A 202 -9.87 -13.13 -14.88
N ALA A 203 -10.82 -13.89 -15.42
CA ALA A 203 -10.91 -14.16 -16.86
C ALA A 203 -11.21 -12.92 -17.71
N LYS A 204 -11.73 -11.84 -17.09
CA LYS A 204 -12.02 -10.57 -17.75
C LYS A 204 -10.88 -9.55 -17.61
N LEU A 205 -9.85 -9.86 -16.82
CA LEU A 205 -8.67 -9.01 -16.73
C LEU A 205 -7.93 -8.97 -18.06
N HIS A 206 -7.54 -7.79 -18.47
CA HIS A 206 -6.70 -7.57 -19.64
C HIS A 206 -5.74 -6.41 -19.40
N GLN A 207 -4.60 -6.45 -20.09
CA GLN A 207 -3.63 -5.36 -20.07
C GLN A 207 -4.00 -4.31 -21.13
N VAL A 208 -3.96 -3.03 -20.76
CA VAL A 208 -4.23 -1.90 -21.66
C VAL A 208 -3.00 -0.99 -21.84
N ASP A 209 -3.11 -0.03 -22.77
CA ASP A 209 -2.11 1.03 -22.94
C ASP A 209 -2.22 2.10 -21.83
N VAL A 210 -1.21 2.98 -21.77
CA VAL A 210 -1.09 4.04 -20.76
C VAL A 210 -2.27 5.00 -20.78
N ASN A 211 -2.70 5.46 -21.96
CA ASN A 211 -3.76 6.44 -22.06
C ASN A 211 -5.10 5.83 -21.65
N THR A 212 -5.39 4.62 -22.12
CA THR A 212 -6.62 3.89 -21.73
C THR A 212 -6.69 3.69 -20.21
N TRP A 213 -5.59 3.31 -19.58
CA TRP A 213 -5.55 3.10 -18.13
C TRP A 213 -5.72 4.40 -17.35
N LEU A 214 -4.98 5.46 -17.71
CA LEU A 214 -5.06 6.76 -17.05
C LEU A 214 -6.44 7.42 -17.26
N SER A 215 -7.07 7.20 -18.42
CA SER A 215 -8.45 7.65 -18.68
C SER A 215 -9.52 6.88 -17.91
N ALA A 216 -9.21 5.68 -17.41
CA ALA A 216 -10.12 4.89 -16.58
C ALA A 216 -10.10 5.33 -15.09
N LEU A 217 -9.13 6.15 -14.69
CA LEU A 217 -9.05 6.68 -13.32
C LEU A 217 -10.26 7.58 -13.04
N PRO A 218 -10.91 7.44 -11.87
CA PRO A 218 -12.05 8.28 -11.53
C PRO A 218 -11.60 9.72 -11.30
N ALA A 219 -12.53 10.66 -11.44
CA ALA A 219 -12.27 12.08 -11.19
C ALA A 219 -11.90 12.39 -9.71
N SER A 220 -12.13 11.43 -8.80
CA SER A 220 -11.69 11.53 -7.41
C SER A 220 -10.18 11.36 -7.25
N VAL A 221 -9.47 10.80 -8.23
CA VAL A 221 -8.00 10.69 -8.18
C VAL A 221 -7.38 12.06 -8.44
N VAL A 222 -6.72 12.58 -7.43
CA VAL A 222 -5.96 13.84 -7.49
C VAL A 222 -4.65 13.57 -8.21
N GLN A 223 -4.46 14.22 -9.36
CA GLN A 223 -3.24 14.10 -10.15
C GLN A 223 -2.08 14.90 -9.52
N PRO A 224 -0.81 14.55 -9.78
CA PRO A 224 0.35 15.27 -9.23
C PRO A 224 0.31 16.79 -9.44
N ALA A 225 -0.15 17.24 -10.62
CA ALA A 225 -0.29 18.67 -10.94
C ALA A 225 -1.38 19.38 -10.12
N GLN A 226 -2.34 18.64 -9.56
CA GLN A 226 -3.46 19.13 -8.76
C GLN A 226 -3.22 19.01 -7.26
N THR A 227 -2.25 18.18 -6.84
CA THR A 227 -1.96 17.87 -5.43
C THR A 227 -1.86 19.11 -4.56
N ARG A 228 -1.08 20.12 -4.99
CA ARG A 228 -0.91 21.35 -4.20
C ARG A 228 -2.23 22.05 -3.93
N ALA A 229 -3.04 22.26 -4.97
CA ALA A 229 -4.32 22.94 -4.84
C ALA A 229 -5.29 22.15 -3.96
N ALA A 230 -5.35 20.83 -4.11
CA ALA A 230 -6.19 19.97 -3.28
C ALA A 230 -5.76 19.97 -1.80
N VAL A 231 -4.45 19.91 -1.52
CA VAL A 231 -3.91 20.00 -0.16
C VAL A 231 -4.22 21.36 0.46
N ASP A 232 -4.02 22.46 -0.28
CA ASP A 232 -4.32 23.80 0.22
C ASP A 232 -5.82 24.00 0.49
N GLU A 233 -6.68 23.43 -0.35
CA GLU A 233 -8.14 23.38 -0.14
C GLU A 233 -8.48 22.65 1.16
N MET A 234 -7.96 21.44 1.37
CA MET A 234 -8.22 20.61 2.55
C MET A 234 -7.70 21.27 3.85
N LEU A 235 -6.58 21.99 3.79
CA LEU A 235 -6.00 22.68 4.95
C LEU A 235 -6.69 24.01 5.26
N SER A 236 -7.53 24.53 4.36
CA SER A 236 -8.04 25.91 4.45
C SER A 236 -8.93 26.17 5.66
N ASP A 237 -9.58 25.14 6.19
CA ASP A 237 -10.49 25.21 7.34
C ASP A 237 -9.98 24.44 8.57
N MET A 238 -8.76 23.90 8.50
CA MET A 238 -8.12 23.23 9.62
C MET A 238 -7.36 24.21 10.51
N ALA A 239 -7.44 24.03 11.82
CA ALA A 239 -6.51 24.67 12.74
C ALA A 239 -5.14 24.00 12.59
N LEU A 240 -4.11 24.79 12.23
CA LEU A 240 -2.75 24.29 12.03
C LEU A 240 -1.84 24.70 13.20
N PRO A 241 -0.97 23.81 13.70
CA PRO A 241 0.04 24.19 14.68
C PRO A 241 0.95 25.28 14.11
N ALA A 242 1.49 26.12 15.00
CA ALA A 242 2.48 27.12 14.61
C ALA A 242 3.70 26.43 13.95
N GLY A 243 4.08 26.89 12.76
CA GLY A 243 5.21 26.34 12.01
C GLY A 243 4.93 25.02 11.29
N PHE A 244 3.66 24.60 11.15
CA PHE A 244 3.29 23.40 10.40
C PHE A 244 3.85 23.44 8.96
N ASP A 245 4.68 22.46 8.62
CA ASP A 245 5.30 22.34 7.30
C ASP A 245 4.39 21.57 6.33
N LYS A 246 3.89 22.28 5.32
CA LYS A 246 3.04 21.71 4.26
C LYS A 246 3.85 21.07 3.13
N ALA A 247 5.15 21.38 3.01
CA ALA A 247 5.95 20.98 1.87
C ALA A 247 5.98 19.46 1.61
N PRO A 248 6.01 18.57 2.63
CA PRO A 248 5.93 17.14 2.43
C PRO A 248 4.60 16.69 1.82
N LEU A 249 3.49 17.37 2.14
CA LEU A 249 2.15 17.03 1.64
C LEU A 249 1.97 17.33 0.15
N TYR A 250 2.77 18.24 -0.41
CA TYR A 250 2.73 18.55 -1.84
C TYR A 250 3.45 17.51 -2.71
N LYS A 251 4.22 16.60 -2.10
CA LYS A 251 4.98 15.56 -2.78
C LYS A 251 4.18 14.26 -2.79
N ASN A 252 3.07 14.26 -3.52
CA ASN A 252 2.28 13.05 -3.72
C ASN A 252 2.22 12.70 -5.20
N ASN A 253 2.19 11.40 -5.47
CA ASN A 253 1.79 10.88 -6.77
C ASN A 253 0.26 10.92 -6.88
N ALA A 254 -0.29 10.34 -7.96
CA ALA A 254 -1.73 10.25 -8.11
C ALA A 254 -2.34 9.46 -6.93
N MET A 255 -3.35 10.03 -6.27
CA MET A 255 -3.94 9.43 -5.07
C MET A 255 -5.42 9.76 -5.02
N ASP A 256 -6.25 8.82 -4.58
CA ASP A 256 -7.66 9.11 -4.36
C ASP A 256 -7.86 10.24 -3.32
N ARG A 257 -8.85 11.11 -3.55
CA ARG A 257 -9.13 12.27 -2.69
C ARG A 257 -9.39 11.88 -1.23
N TYR A 258 -10.03 10.74 -0.97
CA TYR A 258 -10.24 10.26 0.40
C TYR A 258 -8.90 9.97 1.09
N LEU A 259 -8.00 9.27 0.40
CA LEU A 259 -6.67 8.91 0.93
C LEU A 259 -5.78 10.13 1.09
N LEU A 260 -5.84 11.08 0.15
CA LEU A 260 -5.17 12.37 0.30
C LEU A 260 -5.70 13.12 1.52
N GLY A 261 -7.01 13.12 1.73
CA GLY A 261 -7.66 13.69 2.91
C GLY A 261 -7.18 13.05 4.21
N ALA A 262 -7.10 11.72 4.25
CA ALA A 262 -6.55 10.97 5.38
C ALA A 262 -5.10 11.39 5.64
N ARG A 263 -4.23 11.42 4.62
CA ARG A 263 -2.83 11.82 4.76
C ARG A 263 -2.65 13.26 5.27
N VAL A 264 -3.42 14.21 4.71
CA VAL A 264 -3.35 15.63 5.10
C VAL A 264 -3.81 15.80 6.54
N SER A 265 -4.98 15.24 6.88
CA SER A 265 -5.52 15.34 8.22
C SER A 265 -4.66 14.59 9.25
N SER A 266 -4.16 13.39 8.94
CA SER A 266 -3.17 12.67 9.75
C SER A 266 -1.97 13.55 10.08
N ALA A 267 -1.35 14.19 9.08
CA ALA A 267 -0.17 15.03 9.33
C ALA A 267 -0.48 16.19 10.31
N VAL A 268 -1.64 16.85 10.15
CA VAL A 268 -2.10 17.90 11.07
C VAL A 268 -2.35 17.33 12.47
N GLY A 269 -3.01 16.16 12.57
CA GLY A 269 -3.28 15.48 13.83
C GLY A 269 -2.01 15.06 14.56
N CYS A 270 -1.07 14.42 13.86
CA CYS A 270 0.24 14.03 14.40
C CYS A 270 0.97 15.25 14.98
N ALA A 271 0.94 16.39 14.26
CA ALA A 271 1.58 17.61 14.73
C ALA A 271 0.92 18.18 16.01
N TRP A 272 -0.41 18.16 16.11
CA TRP A 272 -1.11 18.56 17.34
C TRP A 272 -0.87 17.61 18.50
N VAL A 273 -0.86 16.30 18.24
CA VAL A 273 -0.61 15.26 19.25
C VAL A 273 0.81 15.35 19.77
N HIS A 274 1.81 15.54 18.90
CA HIS A 274 3.18 15.81 19.33
C HIS A 274 3.29 17.06 20.19
N GLN A 275 2.64 18.16 19.80
CA GLN A 275 2.59 19.36 20.65
C GLN A 275 1.98 19.05 22.02
N TRP A 276 0.87 18.32 22.07
CA TRP A 276 0.23 17.95 23.33
C TRP A 276 1.16 17.11 24.21
N ILE A 277 1.84 16.10 23.65
CA ILE A 277 2.80 15.23 24.35
C ILE A 277 3.96 16.06 24.93
N ASP A 278 4.56 16.94 24.14
CA ASP A 278 5.68 17.78 24.58
C ASP A 278 5.26 18.80 25.66
N ALA A 279 4.08 19.38 25.50
CA ALA A 279 3.50 20.29 26.49
C ALA A 279 3.14 19.55 27.79
N HIS A 280 2.62 18.33 27.71
CA HIS A 280 2.35 17.48 28.87
C HIS A 280 3.63 17.14 29.63
N LYS A 281 4.74 16.83 28.94
CA LYS A 281 6.05 16.57 29.56
C LYS A 281 6.63 17.79 30.28
N THR A 282 6.40 18.99 29.76
CA THR A 282 6.95 20.24 30.31
C THR A 282 5.99 20.98 31.24
N GLY A 283 4.74 20.53 31.35
CA GLY A 283 3.71 21.18 32.16
C GLY A 283 3.10 22.43 31.53
N ASP A 284 3.30 22.66 30.21
CA ASP A 284 2.77 23.82 29.48
C ASP A 284 1.26 23.68 29.21
N GLN A 285 0.47 24.12 30.18
CA GLN A 285 -1.00 24.03 30.12
C GLN A 285 -1.61 24.81 28.95
N ALA A 286 -0.97 25.89 28.49
CA ALA A 286 -1.48 26.69 27.39
C ALA A 286 -1.37 25.91 26.08
N ARG A 287 -0.22 25.31 25.80
CA ARG A 287 0.00 24.52 24.58
C ARG A 287 -0.77 23.20 24.58
N MET A 288 -0.95 22.57 25.75
CA MET A 288 -1.85 21.42 25.87
C MET A 288 -3.29 21.79 25.49
N LYS A 289 -3.81 22.90 26.06
CA LYS A 289 -5.17 23.36 25.79
C LYS A 289 -5.36 23.74 24.32
N GLU A 290 -4.38 24.39 23.71
CA GLU A 290 -4.40 24.71 22.27
C GLU A 290 -4.56 23.46 21.42
N ALA A 291 -3.74 22.42 21.66
CA ALA A 291 -3.83 21.16 20.93
C ALA A 291 -5.18 20.45 21.13
N VAL A 292 -5.71 20.43 22.36
CA VAL A 292 -7.04 19.88 22.66
C VAL A 292 -8.12 20.61 21.89
N VAL A 293 -8.13 21.95 21.91
CA VAL A 293 -9.12 22.76 21.19
C VAL A 293 -9.08 22.49 19.68
N ALA A 294 -7.87 22.44 19.11
CA ALA A 294 -7.70 22.17 17.68
C ALA A 294 -8.21 20.78 17.28
N MET A 295 -7.80 19.74 18.03
CA MET A 295 -8.22 18.36 17.76
C MET A 295 -9.72 18.14 17.99
N GLN A 296 -10.31 18.73 19.02
CA GLN A 296 -11.78 18.68 19.23
C GLN A 296 -12.55 19.42 18.13
N GLY A 297 -11.98 20.49 17.58
CA GLY A 297 -12.52 21.22 16.43
C GLY A 297 -12.54 20.41 15.14
N SER A 298 -11.82 19.29 15.05
CA SER A 298 -11.74 18.48 13.83
C SER A 298 -13.08 17.94 13.34
N ARG A 299 -14.08 17.81 14.22
CA ARG A 299 -15.44 17.40 13.88
C ARG A 299 -16.12 18.32 12.88
N SER A 300 -15.66 19.57 12.75
CA SER A 300 -16.21 20.54 11.80
C SER A 300 -15.38 20.70 10.53
N TRP A 301 -14.23 20.00 10.40
CA TRP A 301 -13.40 20.08 9.20
C TRP A 301 -14.14 19.51 8.00
N LYS A 302 -14.18 20.27 6.91
CA LYS A 302 -14.84 19.93 5.64
C LYS A 302 -14.28 18.65 5.05
N VAL A 303 -12.95 18.43 5.12
CA VAL A 303 -12.37 17.17 4.64
C VAL A 303 -12.97 15.95 5.34
N PHE A 304 -13.27 16.05 6.64
CA PHE A 304 -13.90 14.95 7.37
C PHE A 304 -15.37 14.79 7.02
N GLN A 305 -16.09 15.88 6.75
CA GLN A 305 -17.46 15.80 6.22
C GLN A 305 -17.50 15.10 4.86
N GLU A 306 -16.53 15.38 3.98
CA GLU A 306 -16.37 14.68 2.69
C GLU A 306 -16.02 13.19 2.89
N MET A 307 -15.11 12.89 3.81
CA MET A 307 -14.61 11.53 4.07
C MET A 307 -15.65 10.63 4.76
N SER A 308 -16.48 11.17 5.65
CA SER A 308 -17.51 10.39 6.37
C SER A 308 -18.55 9.74 5.45
N ALA A 309 -18.67 10.19 4.20
CA ALA A 309 -19.52 9.53 3.20
C ALA A 309 -18.93 8.22 2.65
N GLN A 310 -17.62 7.99 2.82
CA GLN A 310 -16.86 6.93 2.16
C GLN A 310 -16.15 5.99 3.13
N GLY A 311 -15.84 6.44 4.35
CA GLY A 311 -15.16 5.61 5.33
C GLY A 311 -15.12 6.23 6.73
N ALA A 312 -14.58 5.46 7.68
CA ALA A 312 -14.61 5.75 9.11
C ALA A 312 -13.31 6.35 9.66
N PHE A 313 -12.44 6.88 8.79
CA PHE A 313 -11.19 7.52 9.24
C PHE A 313 -11.43 8.74 10.16
N PRO A 314 -12.42 9.63 9.90
CA PRO A 314 -12.70 10.75 10.80
C PRO A 314 -12.95 10.32 12.25
N GLU A 315 -13.57 9.16 12.48
CA GLU A 315 -13.89 8.62 13.80
C GLU A 315 -12.63 8.25 14.58
N VAL A 316 -11.65 7.63 13.92
CA VAL A 316 -10.34 7.31 14.52
C VAL A 316 -9.64 8.60 14.97
N PHE A 317 -9.64 9.62 14.10
CA PHE A 317 -9.05 10.91 14.42
C PHE A 317 -9.74 11.59 15.62
N GLN A 318 -11.07 11.54 15.65
CA GLN A 318 -11.88 12.14 16.71
C GLN A 318 -11.68 11.43 18.05
N GLN A 319 -11.51 10.11 18.06
CA GLN A 319 -11.19 9.35 19.27
C GLN A 319 -9.88 9.82 19.90
N LEU A 320 -8.87 10.12 19.06
CA LEU A 320 -7.59 10.66 19.53
C LEU A 320 -7.74 12.04 20.17
N GLY A 321 -8.55 12.91 19.57
CA GLY A 321 -8.91 14.21 20.13
C GLY A 321 -9.61 14.10 21.49
N ASP A 322 -10.52 13.14 21.63
CA ASP A 322 -11.23 12.88 22.89
C ASP A 322 -10.29 12.33 23.98
N MET A 323 -9.29 11.52 23.61
CA MET A 323 -8.28 10.99 24.54
C MET A 323 -7.42 12.11 25.14
N ILE A 324 -6.81 12.96 24.30
CA ILE A 324 -5.98 14.05 24.81
C ILE A 324 -6.80 15.07 25.62
N ALA A 325 -8.08 15.26 25.28
CA ALA A 325 -9.00 16.10 26.05
C ALA A 325 -9.27 15.54 27.46
N ARG A 326 -9.24 14.20 27.63
CA ARG A 326 -9.34 13.51 28.92
C ARG A 326 -7.98 13.35 29.62
N ASN A 327 -6.93 13.98 29.10
CA ASN A 327 -5.56 13.83 29.58
C ASN A 327 -5.06 12.36 29.57
N GLN A 328 -5.47 11.59 28.55
CA GLN A 328 -5.03 10.22 28.32
C GLN A 328 -3.86 10.21 27.33
N ASP A 329 -2.91 9.28 27.53
CA ASP A 329 -1.74 9.11 26.65
C ASP A 329 -2.16 8.56 25.27
N PRO A 330 -1.94 9.31 24.17
CA PRO A 330 -2.33 8.90 22.83
C PRO A 330 -1.35 7.98 22.13
N THR A 331 -0.17 7.72 22.70
CA THR A 331 0.98 7.13 21.97
C THR A 331 0.67 5.78 21.31
N LYS A 332 -0.17 4.94 21.94
CA LYS A 332 -0.51 3.62 21.39
C LYS A 332 -1.41 3.68 20.15
N ASP A 333 -2.17 4.76 20.01
CA ASP A 333 -3.17 4.94 18.95
C ASP A 333 -2.64 5.79 17.79
N MET A 334 -1.45 6.38 17.95
CA MET A 334 -0.80 7.20 16.91
C MET A 334 -0.48 6.42 15.63
N GLN A 335 -0.16 5.12 15.76
CA GLN A 335 0.09 4.24 14.61
C GLN A 335 -1.10 4.22 13.63
N GLY A 336 -2.34 4.35 14.15
CA GLY A 336 -3.54 4.42 13.31
C GLY A 336 -3.64 5.68 12.44
N LEU A 337 -2.91 6.75 12.79
CA LEU A 337 -2.78 7.95 11.97
C LEU A 337 -1.54 7.93 11.06
N GLY A 338 -0.66 6.95 11.19
CA GLY A 338 0.64 6.95 10.50
C GLY A 338 1.64 7.96 11.10
N CYS A 339 1.46 8.32 12.38
CA CYS A 339 2.55 8.75 13.24
C CYS A 339 3.14 7.50 13.94
#